data_AF-A0A9E0Y2L3-F1
#
_entry.id   AF-A0A9E0Y2L3-F1
#
_cell.length_a   1.000
_cell.length_b   1.000
_cell.length_c   1.000
_cell.angle_alpha   90.00
_cell.angle_beta   90.00
_cell.angle_gamma   90.00
#
_symmetry.space_group_name_H-M   'P 1'
#
loop_
_entity.id
_entity.type
_entity.pdbx_description
1 polymer ?
#
loop_
_entity_poly.entity_id
_entity_poly.type
_entity_poly.pdbx_seq_one_letter_code
_entity_poly.pdbx_strand_id
1 'polypeptide(L)'
;MKTSTFITGLVLASTLATHSTALGNHGDRSVPARPVRRDLVGPGFGPVANGEIVLMREVRRTDAGYEVKVKAADGTLRMRGTYMDEALTIGHGTFSYYHDNGRLESQGRMSQGTKTGVWSRFDREGRALSEKIYDGKTYDQRTVDQGWSAPSN
;
A
#
# COMPACT_ATOMS: atom_id res chain seq x y z
N MET A 1 -14.62 -36.90 56.55
CA MET A 1 -16.04 -36.66 56.90
C MET A 1 -16.10 -35.73 58.10
N LYS A 2 -16.46 -34.46 57.92
CA LYS A 2 -16.98 -33.57 58.97
C LYS A 2 -17.99 -32.63 58.31
N THR A 3 -19.25 -32.95 58.49
CA THR A 3 -20.44 -32.15 58.18
C THR A 3 -20.66 -31.12 59.27
N SER A 4 -20.98 -29.88 58.92
CA SER A 4 -21.73 -28.98 59.80
C SER A 4 -22.46 -27.92 58.97
N THR A 5 -23.66 -27.60 59.41
CA THR A 5 -24.77 -27.13 58.57
C THR A 5 -25.31 -25.76 59.03
N PHE A 6 -25.97 -25.08 58.09
CA PHE A 6 -26.89 -23.92 58.23
C PHE A 6 -26.20 -22.57 58.56
N ILE A 7 -26.56 -21.44 57.92
CA ILE A 7 -27.83 -20.70 58.11
C ILE A 7 -28.19 -19.83 56.89
N THR A 8 -29.50 -19.67 56.74
CA THR A 8 -30.37 -18.84 55.87
C THR A 8 -30.05 -17.34 55.75
N GLY A 9 -30.19 -16.83 54.50
CA GLY A 9 -30.91 -15.60 54.08
C GLY A 9 -30.45 -14.22 54.56
N LEU A 10 -30.37 -13.23 53.66
CA LEU A 10 -31.01 -11.89 53.79
C LEU A 10 -30.64 -10.93 52.61
N VAL A 11 -31.68 -10.47 51.90
CA VAL A 11 -31.98 -9.12 51.34
C VAL A 11 -31.16 -8.49 50.18
N LEU A 12 -31.94 -8.06 49.18
CA LEU A 12 -31.66 -7.14 48.08
C LEU A 12 -31.33 -5.71 48.55
N ALA A 13 -30.35 -5.04 47.93
CA ALA A 13 -30.43 -3.60 47.68
C ALA A 13 -29.47 -3.18 46.57
N SER A 14 -30.03 -2.56 45.54
CA SER A 14 -29.32 -1.84 44.49
C SER A 14 -28.72 -0.56 45.02
N THR A 15 -27.47 -0.25 44.66
CA THR A 15 -26.96 1.12 44.63
C THR A 15 -26.02 1.31 43.44
N LEU A 16 -26.45 2.15 42.50
CA LEU A 16 -25.59 2.81 41.52
C LEU A 16 -24.92 3.99 42.23
N ALA A 17 -23.59 4.09 42.18
CA ALA A 17 -22.85 5.33 41.96
C ALA A 17 -21.33 5.08 41.95
N THR A 18 -20.76 5.24 40.76
CA THR A 18 -19.53 5.93 40.39
C THR A 18 -18.51 6.24 41.49
N HIS A 19 -17.25 5.82 41.31
CA HIS A 19 -16.09 6.72 41.29
C HIS A 19 -14.86 6.05 40.66
N SER A 20 -14.18 6.84 39.84
CA SER A 20 -12.93 6.59 39.13
C SER A 20 -11.84 5.93 39.97
N THR A 21 -10.99 5.11 39.36
CA THR A 21 -9.62 5.50 38.96
C THR A 21 -8.73 4.26 38.76
N ALA A 22 -8.12 4.22 37.57
CA ALA A 22 -6.77 3.76 37.26
C ALA A 22 -6.46 2.28 36.95
N LEU A 23 -5.74 2.21 35.82
CA LEU A 23 -4.56 1.41 35.51
C LEU A 23 -4.75 -0.01 34.97
N GLY A 24 -4.40 -0.11 33.69
CA GLY A 24 -3.82 -1.31 33.12
C GLY A 24 -4.78 -2.06 32.21
N ASN A 25 -4.67 -1.82 30.90
CA ASN A 25 -4.47 -2.95 30.00
C ASN A 25 -3.83 -2.48 28.70
N HIS A 26 -2.56 -2.88 28.57
CA HIS A 26 -1.94 -3.16 27.28
C HIS A 26 -2.81 -4.18 26.54
N GLY A 27 -3.14 -3.90 25.28
CA GLY A 27 -3.71 -4.91 24.39
C GLY A 27 -4.76 -4.34 23.45
N ASP A 28 -4.43 -4.41 22.17
CA ASP A 28 -5.38 -4.37 21.05
C ASP A 28 -6.01 -3.01 20.74
N ARG A 29 -5.21 -2.08 20.20
CA ARG A 29 -5.74 -1.20 19.16
C ARG A 29 -5.83 -2.03 17.89
N SER A 30 -6.95 -2.72 17.71
CA SER A 30 -7.35 -3.19 16.39
C SER A 30 -7.47 -1.92 15.55
N VAL A 31 -6.41 -1.57 14.83
CA VAL A 31 -6.44 -0.46 13.89
C VAL A 31 -7.59 -0.81 12.94
N PRO A 32 -8.70 -0.05 12.92
CA PRO A 32 -9.83 -0.40 12.07
C PRO A 32 -9.29 -0.51 10.66
N ALA A 33 -9.62 -1.63 10.00
CA ALA A 33 -9.18 -1.91 8.63
C ALA A 33 -9.44 -0.66 7.79
N ARG A 34 -8.36 0.07 7.47
CA ARG A 34 -8.44 1.37 6.81
C ARG A 34 -9.17 1.18 5.48
N PRO A 35 -10.02 2.12 5.04
CA PRO A 35 -10.85 1.93 3.86
C PRO A 35 -9.99 1.62 2.64
N VAL A 36 -10.38 0.59 1.90
CA VAL A 36 -9.81 0.27 0.60
C VAL A 36 -10.45 1.21 -0.41
N ARG A 37 -9.64 2.04 -1.10
CA ARG A 37 -10.12 2.83 -2.24
C ARG A 37 -10.14 1.91 -3.47
N ARG A 38 -11.26 1.86 -4.17
CA ARG A 38 -11.40 1.15 -5.44
C ARG A 38 -11.87 2.12 -6.51
N ASP A 39 -11.16 2.17 -7.62
CA ASP A 39 -11.46 3.09 -8.72
C ASP A 39 -11.01 2.52 -10.07
N LEU A 40 -11.63 2.99 -11.15
CA LEU A 40 -11.28 2.58 -12.51
C LEU A 40 -10.18 3.48 -13.07
N VAL A 41 -9.18 2.86 -13.70
CA VAL A 41 -8.04 3.54 -14.32
C VAL A 41 -7.83 3.06 -15.75
N GLY A 42 -7.25 3.90 -16.61
CA GLY A 42 -6.89 3.54 -17.97
C GLY A 42 -5.67 2.60 -18.04
N PRO A 43 -5.24 2.20 -19.25
CA PRO A 43 -4.12 1.28 -19.45
C PRO A 43 -2.77 1.81 -18.94
N GLY A 44 -2.63 3.13 -18.81
CA GLY A 44 -1.47 3.80 -18.17
C GLY A 44 -1.60 3.98 -16.66
N PHE A 45 -2.61 3.40 -16.01
CA PHE A 45 -2.95 3.56 -14.59
C PHE A 45 -3.36 4.99 -14.16
N GLY A 46 -3.58 5.86 -15.14
CA GLY A 46 -4.12 7.21 -14.97
C GLY A 46 -5.64 7.28 -15.14
N PRO A 47 -6.21 8.48 -15.25
CA PRO A 47 -7.63 8.68 -15.51
C PRO A 47 -8.09 7.94 -16.77
N VAL A 48 -9.32 7.42 -16.75
CA VAL A 48 -9.94 6.72 -17.90
C VAL A 48 -10.33 7.76 -18.96
N ALA A 49 -9.87 7.58 -20.19
CA ALA A 49 -10.40 8.32 -21.33
C ALA A 49 -11.60 7.59 -21.98
N ASN A 50 -12.40 8.31 -22.75
CA ASN A 50 -13.63 7.77 -23.35
C ASN A 50 -13.36 6.54 -24.22
N GLY A 51 -13.99 5.41 -23.89
CA GLY A 51 -13.87 4.16 -24.63
C GLY A 51 -12.62 3.32 -24.32
N GLU A 52 -11.82 3.70 -23.32
CA GLU A 52 -10.62 2.94 -22.95
C GLU A 52 -10.92 1.65 -22.18
N ILE A 53 -10.00 0.69 -22.32
CA ILE A 53 -9.91 -0.46 -21.43
C ILE A 53 -9.76 0.04 -19.99
N VAL A 54 -10.73 -0.31 -19.16
CA VAL A 54 -10.72 0.01 -17.74
C VAL A 54 -10.05 -1.11 -16.93
N LEU A 55 -9.17 -0.69 -16.04
CA LEU A 55 -8.54 -1.55 -15.04
C LEU A 55 -9.06 -1.15 -13.66
N MET A 56 -9.23 -2.13 -12.78
CA MET A 56 -9.60 -1.90 -11.38
C MET A 56 -8.34 -1.65 -10.55
N ARG A 57 -8.22 -0.45 -9.99
CA ARG A 57 -7.21 -0.10 -9.00
C ARG A 57 -7.78 -0.32 -7.60
N GLU A 58 -7.06 -1.08 -6.78
CA GLU A 58 -7.31 -1.25 -5.35
C GLU A 58 -6.15 -0.61 -4.57
N VAL A 59 -6.48 0.28 -3.65
CA VAL A 59 -5.51 0.94 -2.77
C VAL A 59 -5.82 0.57 -1.33
N ARG A 60 -4.81 0.07 -0.62
CA ARG A 60 -4.90 -0.28 0.80
C ARG A 60 -3.84 0.49 1.56
N ARG A 61 -4.25 1.21 2.61
CA ARG A 61 -3.30 1.84 3.53
C ARG A 61 -2.70 0.80 4.48
N THR A 62 -1.39 0.86 4.63
CA THR A 62 -0.54 -0.03 5.43
C THR A 62 0.42 0.81 6.28
N ASP A 63 1.22 0.18 7.13
CA ASP A 63 2.29 0.87 7.89
C ASP A 63 3.43 1.35 6.99
N ALA A 64 3.61 0.69 5.85
CA ALA A 64 4.61 1.04 4.83
C ALA A 64 4.10 2.06 3.79
N GLY A 65 2.92 2.65 3.98
CA GLY A 65 2.28 3.57 3.02
C GLY A 65 1.05 2.96 2.35
N TYR A 66 0.84 3.25 1.07
CA TYR A 66 -0.33 2.86 0.28
C TYR A 66 0.05 1.74 -0.69
N GLU A 67 -0.35 0.51 -0.39
CA GLU A 67 -0.20 -0.62 -1.30
C GLU A 67 -1.25 -0.51 -2.41
N VAL A 68 -0.80 -0.56 -3.65
CA VAL A 68 -1.64 -0.44 -4.84
C VAL A 68 -1.56 -1.73 -5.65
N LYS A 69 -2.71 -2.22 -6.09
CA LYS A 69 -2.84 -3.30 -7.08
C LYS A 69 -3.76 -2.82 -8.18
N VAL A 70 -3.35 -3.02 -9.43
CA VAL A 70 -4.21 -2.77 -10.58
C VAL A 70 -4.45 -4.09 -11.30
N LYS A 71 -5.72 -4.39 -11.58
CA LYS A 71 -6.15 -5.64 -12.22
C LYS A 71 -7.03 -5.34 -13.44
N ALA A 72 -6.97 -6.20 -14.44
CA ALA A 72 -7.95 -6.19 -15.53
C ALA A 72 -9.30 -6.77 -15.06
N ALA A 73 -10.33 -6.68 -15.92
CA ALA A 73 -11.69 -7.11 -15.61
C ALA A 73 -11.79 -8.63 -15.33
N ASP A 74 -10.91 -9.43 -15.93
CA ASP A 74 -10.75 -10.86 -15.70
C ASP A 74 -10.02 -11.21 -14.38
N GLY A 75 -9.58 -10.18 -13.63
CA GLY A 75 -8.81 -10.32 -12.40
C GLY A 75 -7.30 -10.42 -12.60
N THR A 76 -6.81 -10.43 -13.85
CA THR A 76 -5.38 -10.50 -14.16
C THR A 76 -4.65 -9.29 -13.58
N LEU A 77 -3.61 -9.54 -12.78
CA LEU A 77 -2.80 -8.48 -12.19
C LEU A 77 -2.01 -7.78 -13.30
N ARG A 78 -2.05 -6.44 -13.32
CA ARG A 78 -1.34 -5.59 -14.29
C ARG A 78 -0.24 -4.78 -13.64
N MET A 79 -0.40 -4.42 -12.37
CA MET A 79 0.60 -3.68 -11.61
C MET A 79 0.43 -3.92 -10.10
N ARG A 80 1.55 -3.92 -9.38
CA ARG A 80 1.57 -3.71 -7.94
C ARG A 80 2.73 -2.82 -7.51
N GLY A 81 2.55 -2.05 -6.45
CA GLY A 81 3.59 -1.23 -5.84
C GLY A 81 3.13 -0.59 -4.55
N THR A 82 4.04 0.16 -3.90
CA THR A 82 3.73 0.92 -2.69
C THR A 82 4.04 2.39 -2.92
N TYR A 83 3.15 3.26 -2.45
CA TYR A 83 3.31 4.71 -2.51
C TYR A 83 3.39 5.28 -1.10
N MET A 84 4.12 6.37 -0.92
CA MET A 84 4.25 7.04 0.37
C MET A 84 3.07 7.98 0.66
N ASP A 85 2.34 8.39 -0.37
CA ASP A 85 1.24 9.35 -0.32
C ASP A 85 -0.07 8.77 -0.89
N GLU A 86 -1.21 9.32 -0.44
CA GLU A 86 -2.54 8.87 -0.86
C GLU A 86 -2.88 9.25 -2.31
N ALA A 87 -2.23 10.30 -2.82
CA ALA A 87 -2.35 10.74 -4.21
C ALA A 87 -1.57 9.82 -5.18
N LEU A 88 -0.82 8.84 -4.66
CA LEU A 88 -0.06 7.86 -5.43
C LEU A 88 0.99 8.50 -6.35
N THR A 89 1.66 9.55 -5.87
CA THR A 89 2.67 10.31 -6.63
C THR A 89 4.09 9.89 -6.28
N ILE A 90 4.35 9.49 -5.03
CA ILE A 90 5.67 9.17 -4.50
C ILE A 90 5.79 7.66 -4.32
N GLY A 91 6.17 6.97 -5.41
CA GLY A 91 6.45 5.53 -5.38
C GLY A 91 7.66 5.17 -4.50
N HIS A 92 7.54 4.08 -3.75
CA HIS A 92 8.60 3.56 -2.89
C HIS A 92 8.60 2.03 -2.82
N GLY A 93 9.79 1.44 -2.76
CA GLY A 93 9.96 0.00 -2.63
C GLY A 93 9.84 -0.71 -3.98
N THR A 94 9.39 -1.95 -3.98
CA THR A 94 9.36 -2.78 -5.19
C THR A 94 8.10 -2.52 -6.00
N PHE A 95 8.30 -2.22 -7.28
CA PHE A 95 7.24 -2.11 -8.27
C PHE A 95 7.32 -3.29 -9.21
N SER A 96 6.16 -3.84 -9.59
CA SER A 96 6.07 -4.92 -10.56
C SER A 96 4.93 -4.67 -11.52
N TYR A 97 5.22 -4.83 -12.80
CA TYR A 97 4.30 -4.69 -13.92
C TYR A 97 4.19 -6.04 -14.61
N TYR A 98 3.01 -6.33 -15.13
CA TYR A 98 2.68 -7.65 -15.66
C TYR A 98 2.07 -7.51 -17.06
N HIS A 99 2.36 -8.48 -17.91
CA HIS A 99 1.72 -8.65 -19.21
C HIS A 99 0.23 -8.96 -19.05
N ASP A 100 -0.52 -8.88 -20.15
CA ASP A 100 -1.95 -9.25 -20.20
C ASP A 100 -2.19 -10.75 -19.90
N ASN A 101 -1.19 -11.60 -20.07
CA ASN A 101 -1.21 -13.01 -19.69
C ASN A 101 -0.87 -13.25 -18.21
N GLY A 102 -0.69 -12.18 -17.42
CA GLY A 102 -0.38 -12.22 -15.99
C GLY A 102 1.07 -12.55 -15.64
N ARG A 103 1.96 -12.76 -16.62
CA ARG A 103 3.39 -12.96 -16.37
C ARG A 103 4.10 -11.63 -16.11
N LEU A 104 5.19 -11.67 -15.35
CA LEU A 104 5.97 -10.48 -15.03
C LEU A 104 6.51 -9.84 -16.32
N GLU A 105 6.28 -8.55 -16.51
CA GLU A 105 6.81 -7.75 -17.62
C GLU A 105 8.04 -6.97 -17.18
N SER A 106 7.96 -6.34 -16.01
CA SER A 106 9.11 -5.64 -15.45
C SER A 106 9.01 -5.53 -13.93
N GLN A 107 10.17 -5.47 -13.28
CA GLN A 107 10.27 -5.25 -11.84
C GLN A 107 11.50 -4.41 -11.53
N GLY A 108 11.38 -3.57 -10.51
CA GLY A 108 12.52 -2.83 -9.96
C GLY A 108 12.11 -2.03 -8.73
N ARG A 109 13.06 -1.25 -8.21
CA ARG A 109 12.83 -0.43 -7.03
C ARG A 109 12.49 1.02 -7.41
N MET A 110 11.59 1.61 -6.66
CA MET A 110 11.37 3.05 -6.65
C MET A 110 11.80 3.64 -5.31
N SER A 111 12.30 4.87 -5.35
CA SER A 111 12.61 5.67 -4.16
C SER A 111 12.22 7.11 -4.44
N GLN A 112 11.45 7.74 -3.55
CA GLN A 112 11.03 9.14 -3.70
C GLN A 112 10.37 9.43 -5.07
N GLY A 113 9.58 8.48 -5.59
CA GLY A 113 8.92 8.61 -6.89
C GLY A 113 9.79 8.35 -8.12
N THR A 114 11.09 8.09 -7.98
CA THR A 114 11.99 7.80 -9.09
C THR A 114 12.41 6.34 -9.13
N LYS A 115 12.67 5.81 -10.33
CA LYS A 115 13.26 4.47 -10.51
C LYS A 115 14.68 4.46 -9.95
N THR A 116 15.01 3.44 -9.16
CA THR A 116 16.32 3.24 -8.54
C THR A 116 16.80 1.81 -8.74
N GLY A 117 18.12 1.64 -8.86
CA GLY A 117 18.76 0.34 -8.96
C GLY A 117 18.43 -0.39 -10.25
N VAL A 118 18.53 -1.71 -10.21
CA VAL A 118 18.28 -2.59 -11.36
C VAL A 118 16.78 -2.71 -11.61
N TRP A 119 16.41 -2.49 -12.86
CA TRP A 119 15.09 -2.76 -13.41
C TRP A 119 15.21 -3.84 -14.47
N SER A 120 14.66 -5.01 -14.17
CA SER A 120 14.69 -6.16 -15.08
C SER A 120 13.39 -6.21 -15.88
N ARG A 121 13.49 -6.53 -17.17
CA ARG A 121 12.38 -6.71 -18.09
C ARG A 121 12.33 -8.13 -18.62
N PHE A 122 11.11 -8.61 -18.85
CA PHE A 122 10.84 -9.96 -19.30
C PHE A 122 9.82 -9.92 -20.46
N ASP A 123 9.95 -10.87 -21.39
CA ASP A 123 8.98 -11.02 -22.46
C ASP A 123 7.68 -11.70 -21.97
N ARG A 124 6.74 -11.92 -22.89
CA ARG A 124 5.47 -12.57 -22.60
C ARG A 124 5.65 -14.03 -22.19
N GLU A 125 6.77 -14.66 -22.55
CA GLU A 125 7.11 -16.02 -22.16
C GLU A 125 7.77 -16.07 -20.77
N GLY A 126 8.15 -14.92 -20.20
CA GLY A 126 8.86 -14.80 -18.93
C GLY A 126 10.39 -14.89 -19.07
N ARG A 127 10.93 -14.85 -20.29
CA ARG A 127 12.38 -14.82 -20.54
C ARG A 127 12.91 -13.42 -20.32
N ALA A 128 14.07 -13.31 -19.67
CA ALA A 128 14.72 -12.03 -19.45
C ALA A 128 15.09 -11.37 -20.79
N LEU A 129 14.74 -10.10 -20.94
CA LEU A 129 15.01 -9.30 -22.14
C LEU A 129 16.19 -8.34 -21.91
N SER A 130 16.09 -7.51 -20.89
CA SER A 130 17.10 -6.50 -20.59
C SER A 130 17.01 -6.04 -19.15
N GLU A 131 18.13 -5.51 -18.67
CA GLU A 131 18.21 -4.83 -17.39
C GLU A 131 18.68 -3.41 -17.61
N LYS A 132 18.12 -2.48 -16.84
CA LYS A 132 18.56 -1.09 -16.82
C LYS A 132 18.79 -0.64 -15.40
N ILE A 133 19.93 0.00 -15.17
CA ILE A 133 20.27 0.58 -13.87
C ILE A 133 19.82 2.04 -13.87
N TYR A 134 19.08 2.43 -12.83
CA TYR A 134 18.64 3.79 -12.61
C TYR A 134 19.30 4.39 -11.36
N ASP A 135 19.72 5.65 -11.48
CA ASP A 135 20.43 6.41 -10.45
C ASP A 135 19.53 6.98 -9.35
N GLY A 136 18.20 6.90 -9.51
CA GLY A 136 17.25 7.51 -8.57
C GLY A 136 17.13 9.02 -8.66
N LYS A 137 17.81 9.65 -9.62
CA LYS A 137 17.84 11.11 -9.73
C LYS A 137 16.65 11.61 -10.54
N THR A 138 16.08 12.73 -10.10
CA THR A 138 15.15 13.50 -10.94
C THR A 138 15.90 14.11 -12.13
N TYR A 139 15.16 14.59 -13.14
CA TYR A 139 15.79 15.32 -14.24
C TYR A 139 16.61 16.51 -13.74
N ASP A 140 16.03 17.30 -12.82
CA ASP A 140 16.68 18.47 -12.23
C ASP A 140 17.96 18.12 -11.46
N GLN A 141 17.98 16.99 -10.75
CA GLN A 141 19.20 16.53 -10.08
C GLN A 141 20.29 16.14 -11.08
N ARG A 142 19.93 15.52 -12.22
CA ARG A 142 20.91 15.17 -13.25
C ARG A 142 21.47 16.39 -13.96
N THR A 143 20.67 17.41 -14.23
CA THR A 143 21.14 18.62 -14.90
C THR A 143 22.09 19.42 -14.02
N VAL A 144 21.80 19.53 -12.71
CA VAL A 144 22.72 20.12 -11.73
C VAL A 144 24.04 19.33 -11.66
N ASP A 145 23.98 18.00 -11.58
CA ASP A 145 25.19 17.16 -11.52
C ASP A 145 26.05 17.24 -12.80
N GLN A 146 25.42 17.48 -13.96
CA GLN A 146 26.11 17.67 -15.24
C GLN A 146 26.64 19.09 -15.43
N GLY A 147 26.61 19.93 -14.39
CA GLY A 147 27.15 21.29 -14.42
C GLY A 147 26.28 22.29 -15.18
N TRP A 148 25.02 21.94 -15.45
CA TRP A 148 24.06 22.89 -16.02
C TRP A 148 23.29 23.59 -14.90
N SER A 149 23.70 24.83 -14.60
CA SER A 149 22.89 25.76 -13.82
C SER A 149 21.94 26.48 -14.77
N ALA A 150 20.63 26.31 -14.59
CA ALA A 150 19.64 27.13 -15.28
C ALA A 150 19.96 28.62 -15.01
N PRO A 151 19.92 29.51 -16.02
CA PRO A 151 20.10 30.93 -15.77
C PRO A 151 19.03 31.40 -14.79
N SER A 152 19.46 32.03 -13.70
CA SER A 152 18.59 32.67 -12.72
C SER A 152 17.79 33.76 -13.42
N ASN A 153 16.46 33.67 -13.34
CA ASN A 153 15.54 34.72 -13.75
C ASN A 153 15.41 35.80 -12.68
#